data_AF-A0A1B9SD76-F1
#
_entry.id   AF-A0A1B9SD76-F1
#
_cell.length_a   1.000
_cell.length_b   1.000
_cell.length_c   1.000
_cell.angle_alpha   90.00
_cell.angle_beta   90.00
_cell.angle_gamma   90.00
#
_symmetry.space_group_name_H-M   'P 1'
#
loop_
_entity.id
_entity.type
_entity.pdbx_description
1 polymer ?
#
loop_
_entity_poly.entity_id
_entity_poly.type
_entity_poly.pdbx_seq_one_letter_code
_entity_poly.pdbx_strand_id
1 'polypeptide(L)'
;MNIRMTTAAGLLLALAGCSTTTTTTPGLSLIASNPVQDRWEGQSAGRFFAAYGPPLSDRDESGNRVYTWRGGYKTITIATKDGKKGGKRYLSCKADIVTNQSYVIRSVRILGDQPGVSGSSYCAELLAPPEKAQAS
;
A
#
# COMPACT_ATOMS: atom_id res chain seq x y z
N MET A 1 61.93 4.02 -17.75
CA MET A 1 60.79 4.90 -17.43
C MET A 1 59.55 4.27 -18.05
N ASN A 2 58.59 3.85 -17.23
CA ASN A 2 57.43 3.07 -17.65
C ASN A 2 56.31 4.01 -18.08
N ILE A 3 55.93 3.97 -19.36
CA ILE A 3 54.80 4.75 -19.88
C ILE A 3 53.57 3.84 -19.88
N ARG A 4 52.68 4.07 -18.92
CA ARG A 4 51.29 3.62 -19.01
C ARG A 4 50.47 4.78 -19.57
N MET A 5 49.81 4.58 -20.70
CA MET A 5 48.69 5.42 -21.10
C MET A 5 47.62 4.57 -21.76
N THR A 6 46.52 4.48 -21.04
CA THR A 6 45.26 3.80 -21.29
C THR A 6 44.53 4.41 -22.49
N THR A 7 44.01 3.57 -23.40
CA THR A 7 43.21 4.02 -24.54
C THR A 7 41.81 3.40 -24.50
N ALA A 8 40.82 4.30 -24.47
CA ALA A 8 39.45 4.21 -24.95
C ALA A 8 38.56 3.02 -24.52
N ALA A 9 37.58 3.31 -23.65
CA ALA A 9 36.33 2.57 -23.60
C ALA A 9 35.18 3.57 -23.76
N GLY A 10 34.28 3.26 -24.69
CA GLY A 10 33.32 4.16 -25.28
C GLY A 10 32.22 4.63 -24.33
N LEU A 11 31.75 5.83 -24.65
CA LEU A 11 30.53 6.45 -24.15
C LEU A 11 29.33 5.59 -24.57
N LEU A 12 28.68 4.94 -23.60
CA LEU A 12 27.34 4.37 -23.77
C LEU A 12 26.34 5.26 -23.02
N LEU A 13 25.60 6.06 -23.80
CA LEU A 13 24.37 6.72 -23.38
C LEU A 13 23.28 5.65 -23.22
N ALA A 14 23.09 5.17 -21.99
CA ALA A 14 21.91 4.40 -21.64
C ALA A 14 20.80 5.37 -21.20
N LEU A 15 19.90 5.69 -22.14
CA LEU A 15 18.59 6.26 -21.83
C LEU A 15 17.74 5.15 -21.21
N ALA A 16 17.85 4.96 -19.89
CA ALA A 16 16.96 4.09 -19.13
C ALA A 16 15.97 4.96 -18.37
N GLY A 17 14.69 4.84 -18.73
CA GLY A 17 13.59 5.53 -18.10
C GLY A 17 13.57 5.31 -16.59
N CYS A 18 13.17 6.34 -15.85
CA CYS A 18 12.94 6.30 -14.43
C CYS A 18 11.66 5.49 -14.14
N SER A 19 11.73 4.18 -14.28
CA SER A 19 10.81 3.24 -13.64
C SER A 19 11.58 2.63 -12.48
N THR A 20 11.42 3.23 -11.31
CA THR A 20 11.94 2.78 -10.01
C THR A 20 11.33 1.42 -9.66
N THR A 21 11.87 0.35 -10.23
CA THR A 21 11.62 -1.02 -9.80
C THR A 21 12.71 -1.46 -8.84
N THR A 22 12.29 -1.70 -7.60
CA THR A 22 12.74 -2.78 -6.71
C THR A 22 14.23 -2.86 -6.34
N THR A 23 14.57 -2.32 -5.17
CA THR A 23 15.67 -2.85 -4.35
C THR A 23 15.07 -3.54 -3.13
N THR A 24 14.84 -4.84 -3.25
CA THR A 24 14.53 -5.73 -2.13
C THR A 24 15.82 -5.99 -1.34
N THR A 25 15.98 -5.34 -0.19
CA THR A 25 16.99 -5.71 0.80
C THR A 25 16.45 -6.87 1.64
N PRO A 26 17.08 -8.06 1.65
CA PRO A 26 16.68 -9.14 2.54
C PRO A 26 17.30 -8.87 3.91
N GLY A 27 16.55 -8.21 4.78
CA GLY A 27 17.05 -7.85 6.11
C GLY A 27 15.91 -7.49 7.06
N LEU A 28 15.38 -8.51 7.72
CA LEU A 28 14.64 -8.39 8.99
C LEU A 28 13.36 -7.54 8.94
N SER A 29 12.28 -8.11 8.43
CA SER A 29 10.92 -7.62 8.72
C SER A 29 9.96 -8.79 8.87
N LEU A 30 9.72 -9.18 10.12
CA LEU A 30 8.56 -9.97 10.55
C LEU A 30 7.28 -9.12 10.46
N ILE A 31 7.07 -8.43 9.35
CA ILE A 31 5.84 -7.69 9.08
C ILE A 31 4.90 -8.70 8.46
N ALA A 32 3.84 -9.07 9.18
CA ALA A 32 2.70 -9.77 8.61
C ALA A 32 2.37 -9.09 7.27
N SER A 33 2.48 -9.82 6.16
CA SER A 33 2.35 -9.27 4.81
C SER A 33 1.13 -8.35 4.73
N ASN A 34 1.37 -7.05 4.57
CA ASN A 34 0.33 -6.05 4.44
C ASN A 34 0.22 -5.71 2.95
N PRO A 35 -0.62 -6.41 2.17
CA PRO A 35 -0.72 -6.19 0.72
C PRO A 35 -1.18 -4.76 0.38
N VAL A 36 -1.80 -4.06 1.33
CA VAL A 36 -2.15 -2.64 1.19
C VAL A 36 -0.90 -1.78 1.16
N GLN A 37 0.09 -2.06 2.01
CA GLN A 37 1.36 -1.34 1.96
C GLN A 37 2.06 -1.58 0.62
N ASP A 38 2.23 -2.84 0.22
CA ASP A 38 2.95 -3.18 -1.02
C ASP A 38 2.33 -2.53 -2.27
N ARG A 39 0.99 -2.41 -2.29
CA ARG A 39 0.29 -1.77 -3.41
C ARG A 39 0.50 -0.27 -3.46
N TRP A 40 0.49 0.41 -2.32
CA TRP A 40 0.39 1.88 -2.27
C TRP A 40 1.71 2.57 -1.96
N GLU A 41 2.70 1.87 -1.41
CA GLU A 41 4.03 2.42 -1.21
C GLU A 41 4.63 2.94 -2.53
N GLY A 42 5.20 4.15 -2.50
CA GLY A 42 5.71 4.83 -3.68
C GLY A 42 4.65 5.49 -4.57
N GLN A 43 3.36 5.26 -4.34
CA GLN A 43 2.30 5.94 -5.08
C GLN A 43 1.95 7.31 -4.47
N SER A 44 1.29 8.17 -5.25
CA SER A 44 0.74 9.43 -4.77
C SER A 44 -0.40 9.21 -3.78
N ALA A 45 -0.40 9.92 -2.65
CA ALA A 45 -1.53 9.93 -1.74
C ALA A 45 -2.79 10.55 -2.38
N GLY A 46 -2.62 11.46 -3.35
CA GLY A 46 -3.73 12.02 -4.11
C GLY A 46 -4.50 10.95 -4.89
N ARG A 47 -3.78 9.97 -5.47
CA ARG A 47 -4.42 8.83 -6.16
C ARG A 47 -5.23 7.97 -5.20
N PHE A 48 -4.71 7.74 -4.00
CA PHE A 48 -5.42 7.01 -2.95
C PHE A 48 -6.71 7.74 -2.54
N PHE A 49 -6.62 9.02 -2.17
CA PHE A 49 -7.79 9.78 -1.71
C PHE A 49 -8.79 10.08 -2.82
N ALA A 50 -8.36 10.18 -4.08
CA ALA A 50 -9.27 10.28 -5.21
C ALA A 50 -10.11 8.99 -5.38
N ALA A 51 -9.51 7.81 -5.13
CA ALA A 51 -10.20 6.53 -5.26
C ALA A 51 -11.10 6.21 -4.05
N TYR A 52 -10.68 6.58 -2.84
CA TYR A 52 -11.31 6.13 -1.60
C TYR A 52 -11.91 7.23 -0.72
N GLY A 53 -11.82 8.49 -1.15
CA GLY A 53 -12.31 9.65 -0.43
C GLY A 53 -11.24 10.32 0.45
N PRO A 54 -11.55 11.51 0.99
CA PRO A 54 -10.60 12.33 1.73
C PRO A 54 -10.19 11.71 3.07
N PRO A 55 -9.04 12.12 3.64
CA PRO A 55 -8.67 11.73 5.00
C PRO A 55 -9.61 12.34 6.04
N LEU A 56 -9.77 11.67 7.18
CA LEU A 56 -10.50 12.17 8.34
C LEU A 56 -9.73 13.27 9.06
N SER A 57 -8.41 13.13 9.13
CA SER A 57 -7.50 14.09 9.75
C SER A 57 -6.09 13.89 9.23
N ASP A 58 -5.28 14.92 9.40
CA ASP A 58 -3.86 14.90 9.09
C ASP A 58 -3.04 15.44 10.27
N ARG A 59 -1.80 15.00 10.36
CA ARG A 59 -0.84 15.44 11.37
C ARG A 59 0.59 15.31 10.85
N ASP A 60 1.47 16.18 11.31
CA ASP A 60 2.90 16.04 11.08
C ASP A 60 3.50 15.08 12.11
N GLU A 61 4.32 14.13 11.65
CA GLU A 61 4.97 13.12 12.48
C GLU A 61 6.39 12.91 11.96
N SER A 62 7.40 13.37 12.71
CA SER A 62 8.82 13.16 12.41
C SER A 62 9.24 13.57 10.99
N GLY A 63 8.77 14.73 10.51
CA GLY A 63 9.08 15.27 9.18
C GLY A 63 8.26 14.64 8.03
N ASN A 64 7.36 13.70 8.33
CA ASN A 64 6.38 13.15 7.41
C ASN A 64 4.98 13.69 7.73
N ARG A 65 4.06 13.57 6.78
CA ARG A 65 2.63 13.81 7.02
C ARG A 65 1.89 12.49 7.13
N VAL A 66 1.13 12.33 8.20
CA VAL A 66 0.29 11.15 8.43
C VAL A 66 -1.17 11.56 8.27
N TYR A 67 -1.86 10.85 7.40
CA TYR A 67 -3.28 11.03 7.14
C TYR A 67 -4.05 9.85 7.72
N THR A 68 -4.93 10.11 8.68
CA THR A 68 -5.85 9.08 9.17
C THR A 68 -7.04 9.00 8.24
N TRP A 69 -7.28 7.82 7.67
CA TRP A 69 -8.37 7.55 6.76
C TRP A 69 -9.29 6.45 7.31
N ARG A 70 -10.58 6.55 7.01
CA ARG A 70 -11.57 5.51 7.29
C ARG A 70 -12.57 5.44 6.16
N GLY A 71 -12.87 4.23 5.69
CA GLY A 71 -13.86 4.04 4.64
C GLY A 71 -14.21 2.59 4.40
N GLY A 72 -14.88 2.36 3.26
CA GLY A 72 -15.43 1.05 2.92
C GLY A 72 -16.48 0.57 3.90
N TYR A 73 -17.36 1.44 4.37
CA TYR A 73 -18.44 1.05 5.28
C TYR A 73 -19.34 0.00 4.62
N LYS A 74 -19.45 -1.18 5.22
CA LYS A 74 -20.26 -2.28 4.70
C LYS A 74 -20.94 -3.04 5.83
N THR A 75 -22.24 -3.29 5.70
CA THR A 75 -22.95 -4.18 6.62
C THR A 75 -23.04 -5.57 6.01
N ILE A 76 -22.55 -6.58 6.73
CA ILE A 76 -22.68 -7.98 6.34
C ILE A 76 -23.54 -8.74 7.35
N THR A 77 -24.23 -9.77 6.86
CA THR A 77 -24.91 -10.74 7.72
C THR A 77 -23.95 -11.88 7.99
N ILE A 78 -23.64 -12.13 9.25
CA ILE A 78 -22.83 -13.28 9.65
C ILE A 78 -23.75 -14.46 9.92
N ALA A 79 -23.43 -15.64 9.40
CA ALA A 79 -24.11 -16.87 9.81
C ALA A 79 -23.47 -17.38 11.11
N THR A 80 -24.28 -17.83 12.07
CA THR A 80 -23.77 -18.60 13.21
C THR A 80 -23.46 -20.04 12.79
N LYS A 81 -22.61 -20.74 13.55
CA LYS A 81 -22.22 -22.14 13.28
C LYS A 81 -23.42 -23.08 13.07
N ASP A 82 -24.58 -22.74 13.63
CA ASP A 82 -25.82 -23.52 13.53
C ASP A 82 -26.70 -23.17 12.32
N GLY A 83 -26.20 -22.41 11.34
CA GLY A 83 -26.92 -22.08 10.10
C GLY A 83 -28.12 -21.12 10.28
N LYS A 84 -28.39 -20.64 11.49
CA LYS A 84 -29.41 -19.62 11.76
C LYS A 84 -28.95 -18.25 11.24
N LYS A 85 -29.92 -17.39 10.90
CA LYS A 85 -29.68 -15.96 10.60
C LYS A 85 -28.93 -15.34 11.78
N GLY A 86 -27.62 -15.22 11.66
CA GLY A 86 -26.82 -14.55 12.68
C GLY A 86 -26.95 -13.04 12.56
N GLY A 87 -26.29 -12.34 13.50
CA GLY A 87 -26.37 -10.89 13.62
C GLY A 87 -25.85 -10.14 12.38
N LYS A 88 -26.10 -8.83 12.36
CA LYS A 88 -25.45 -7.91 11.40
C LYS A 88 -24.10 -7.48 11.98
N ARG A 89 -23.05 -7.48 11.15
CA ARG A 89 -21.75 -6.91 11.48
C ARG A 89 -21.48 -5.73 10.54
N TYR A 90 -21.00 -4.64 11.12
CA TYR A 90 -20.55 -3.46 10.39
C TYR A 90 -19.05 -3.56 10.21
N LEU A 91 -18.60 -3.51 8.96
CA LEU A 91 -17.21 -3.49 8.55
C LEU A 91 -16.84 -2.07 8.15
N SER A 92 -15.65 -1.65 8.53
CA SER A 92 -15.00 -0.44 8.05
C SER A 92 -13.50 -0.66 8.08
N CYS A 93 -12.78 -0.15 7.09
CA CYS A 93 -11.33 -0.14 7.12
C CYS A 93 -10.84 1.19 7.71
N LYS A 94 -9.89 1.14 8.64
CA LYS A 94 -9.20 2.32 9.17
C LYS A 94 -7.69 2.16 8.96
N ALA A 95 -7.07 3.17 8.36
CA ALA A 95 -5.64 3.15 8.05
C ALA A 95 -5.01 4.52 8.27
N ASP A 96 -3.75 4.53 8.67
CA ASP A 96 -2.87 5.70 8.62
C ASP A 96 -2.02 5.62 7.35
N ILE A 97 -2.11 6.65 6.52
CA ILE A 97 -1.31 6.81 5.30
C ILE A 97 -0.18 7.79 5.61
N VAL A 98 1.06 7.31 5.61
CA VAL A 98 2.24 8.14 5.85
C VAL A 98 2.82 8.57 4.53
N THR A 99 3.09 9.86 4.38
CA THR A 99 3.63 10.46 3.16
C THR A 99 4.85 11.30 3.45
N ASN A 100 5.72 11.44 2.44
CA ASN A 100 6.78 12.44 2.47
C ASN A 100 6.24 13.83 2.07
N GLN A 101 7.13 14.83 2.06
CA GLN A 101 6.80 16.21 1.67
C GLN A 101 6.34 16.33 0.21
N SER A 102 6.74 15.40 -0.65
CA SER A 102 6.29 15.31 -2.05
C SER A 102 4.92 14.62 -2.21
N TYR A 103 4.21 14.35 -1.10
CA TYR A 103 2.90 13.70 -1.09
C TYR A 103 2.90 12.26 -1.65
N VAL A 104 4.06 11.61 -1.60
CA VAL A 104 4.25 10.20 -1.96
C VAL A 104 4.11 9.33 -0.72
N ILE A 105 3.33 8.27 -0.81
CA ILE A 105 3.09 7.30 0.25
C ILE A 105 4.39 6.55 0.54
N ARG A 106 4.77 6.52 1.83
CA ARG A 106 5.94 5.81 2.36
C ARG A 106 5.55 4.59 3.15
N SER A 107 4.38 4.61 3.79
CA SER A 107 3.84 3.43 4.47
C SER A 107 2.33 3.55 4.65
N VAL A 108 1.67 2.41 4.77
CA VAL A 108 0.24 2.32 5.06
C VAL A 108 0.06 1.40 6.26
N ARG A 109 -0.39 1.96 7.37
CA ARG A 109 -0.60 1.23 8.63
C ARG A 109 -2.09 0.97 8.83
N ILE A 110 -2.49 -0.29 8.81
CA ILE A 110 -3.86 -0.66 9.14
C ILE A 110 -4.04 -0.55 10.67
N LEU A 111 -4.96 0.30 11.12
CA LEU A 111 -5.18 0.60 12.54
C LEU A 111 -6.15 -0.37 13.22
N GLY A 112 -6.90 -1.11 12.42
CA GLY A 112 -7.87 -2.08 12.89
C GLY A 112 -8.47 -2.77 11.70
N ASP A 113 -8.45 -4.09 11.73
CA ASP A 113 -8.91 -4.92 10.65
C ASP A 113 -9.80 -6.03 11.17
N GLN A 114 -10.81 -6.35 10.39
CA GLN A 114 -11.73 -7.44 10.66
C GLN A 114 -11.65 -8.41 9.49
N PRO A 115 -11.91 -9.71 9.72
CA PRO A 115 -12.04 -10.67 8.63
C PRO A 115 -13.01 -10.12 7.58
N GLY A 116 -12.54 -10.12 6.32
CA GLY A 116 -13.29 -9.65 5.17
C GLY A 116 -14.41 -10.61 4.80
N VAL A 117 -15.03 -10.37 3.65
CA VAL A 117 -16.11 -11.24 3.16
C VAL A 117 -15.55 -12.51 2.50
N SER A 118 -14.32 -12.43 1.99
CA SER A 118 -13.63 -13.49 1.24
C SER A 118 -12.27 -13.91 1.82
N GLY A 119 -11.76 -13.23 2.85
CA GLY A 119 -10.42 -13.47 3.38
C GLY A 119 -10.18 -12.97 4.81
N SER A 120 -8.91 -12.97 5.22
CA SER A 120 -8.47 -12.63 6.58
C SER A 120 -8.55 -11.13 6.92
N SER A 121 -8.66 -10.26 5.91
CA SER A 121 -8.54 -8.81 6.04
C SER A 121 -9.53 -8.08 5.12
N TYR A 122 -10.47 -7.33 5.71
CA TYR A 122 -11.38 -6.48 4.94
C TYR A 122 -10.65 -5.28 4.33
N CYS A 123 -9.67 -4.74 5.04
CA CYS A 123 -8.84 -3.65 4.52
C CYS A 123 -8.07 -4.06 3.26
N ALA A 124 -7.49 -5.26 3.23
CA ALA A 124 -6.80 -5.78 2.05
C ALA A 124 -7.76 -5.94 0.86
N GLU A 125 -8.94 -6.52 1.07
CA GLU A 125 -9.95 -6.67 0.00
C GLU A 125 -10.35 -5.33 -0.63
N LEU A 126 -10.47 -4.28 0.18
CA LEU A 126 -10.91 -2.97 -0.26
C LEU A 126 -9.81 -2.15 -0.93
N LEU A 127 -8.65 -2.06 -0.27
CA LEU A 127 -7.57 -1.15 -0.65
C LEU A 127 -6.56 -1.83 -1.57
N ALA A 128 -6.46 -3.15 -1.53
CA ALA A 128 -5.59 -3.94 -2.39
C ALA A 128 -6.32 -5.17 -2.95
N PRO A 129 -7.47 -5.01 -3.64
CA PRO A 129 -8.11 -6.14 -4.30
C PRO A 129 -7.11 -6.80 -5.26
N PRO A 130 -7.02 -8.15 -5.27
CA PRO A 130 -6.23 -8.84 -6.27
C PRO A 130 -6.70 -8.35 -7.64
N GLU A 131 -5.74 -7.99 -8.50
CA GLU A 131 -6.06 -7.63 -9.87
C GLU A 131 -6.90 -8.77 -10.44
N LYS A 132 -8.16 -8.48 -10.82
CA LYS A 132 -8.95 -9.46 -11.57
C LYS A 132 -8.09 -9.75 -12.80
N ALA A 133 -7.56 -10.96 -12.91
CA ALA A 133 -6.87 -11.41 -14.11
C ALA A 133 -7.76 -11.03 -15.29
N GLN A 134 -7.38 -9.98 -16.01
CA GLN A 134 -8.11 -9.53 -17.18
C GLN A 134 -7.85 -10.62 -18.21
N ALA A 135 -8.83 -11.52 -18.35
CA ALA A 135 -8.90 -12.43 -19.48
C ALA A 135 -8.85 -11.56 -20.74
N SER A 136 -7.68 -11.59 -21.38
CA SER A 136 -7.43 -11.02 -22.70
C SER A 136 -7.96 -11.99 -23.75
#